data_AF-A0A949S5G5-F1
#
_entry.id   AF-A0A949S5G5-F1
#
_cell.length_a   1.000
_cell.length_b   1.000
_cell.length_c   1.000
_cell.angle_alpha   90.00
_cell.angle_beta   90.00
_cell.angle_gamma   90.00
#
_symmetry.space_group_name_H-M   'P 1'
#
loop_
_entity.id
_entity.type
_entity.pdbx_description
1 polymer ?
#
loop_
_entity_poly.entity_id
_entity_poly.type
_entity_poly.pdbx_seq_one_letter_code
_entity_poly.pdbx_strand_id
1 'polypeptide(L)'
;MESYVKVGDTLPDIAEGLNAGMWTIGLAKTGNEMGYQEKDVAALEPAVYDYKIKRAYERMAQAGAHYVVDSISEVPALLDEINQRLKQGERP
;
A
#
# COMPACT_ATOMS: atom_id res chain seq x y z
N MET A 1 -17.54 -5.34 15.11
CA MET A 1 -17.75 -5.17 13.66
C MET A 1 -16.48 -5.62 13.00
N GLU A 2 -16.58 -6.57 12.09
CA GLU A 2 -15.42 -7.24 11.51
C GLU A 2 -15.19 -6.71 10.10
N SER A 3 -13.93 -6.54 9.71
CA SER A 3 -13.53 -6.09 8.38
C SER A 3 -12.21 -6.76 8.01
N TYR A 4 -12.00 -6.95 6.71
CA TYR A 4 -10.77 -7.49 6.16
C TYR A 4 -9.95 -6.36 5.52
N VAL A 5 -8.63 -6.50 5.59
CA VAL A 5 -7.69 -5.56 4.99
C VAL A 5 -6.82 -6.32 3.99
N LYS A 6 -6.87 -5.92 2.72
CA LYS A 6 -5.98 -6.41 1.68
C LYS A 6 -4.71 -5.55 1.71
N VAL A 7 -3.59 -6.18 2.02
CA VAL A 7 -2.26 -5.57 1.93
C VAL A 7 -1.58 -6.15 0.70
N GLY A 8 -0.99 -5.29 -0.14
CA GLY A 8 -0.30 -5.73 -1.34
C GLY A 8 0.62 -4.67 -1.93
N ASP A 9 1.52 -5.12 -2.78
CA ASP A 9 2.58 -4.33 -3.41
C ASP A 9 2.34 -4.08 -4.90
N THR A 10 1.19 -4.51 -5.44
CA THR A 10 0.85 -4.35 -6.85
C THR A 10 -0.51 -3.67 -7.05
N LEU A 11 -0.74 -3.07 -8.22
CA LEU A 11 -2.06 -2.49 -8.54
C LEU A 11 -3.20 -3.53 -8.57
N PRO A 12 -3.00 -4.77 -9.07
CA PRO A 12 -3.98 -5.83 -8.94
C PRO A 12 -4.40 -6.12 -7.49
N ASP A 13 -3.47 -6.11 -6.53
CA ASP A 13 -3.82 -6.33 -5.12
C ASP A 13 -4.81 -5.28 -4.60
N ILE A 14 -4.61 -4.01 -4.99
CA ILE A 14 -5.51 -2.91 -4.64
C ILE A 14 -6.88 -3.16 -5.29
N ALA A 15 -6.91 -3.46 -6.58
CA ALA A 15 -8.15 -3.74 -7.30
C ALA A 15 -8.91 -4.94 -6.71
N GLU A 16 -8.22 -6.01 -6.34
CA GLU A 16 -8.81 -7.19 -5.69
C GLU A 16 -9.48 -6.84 -4.37
N GLY A 17 -8.78 -6.09 -3.50
CA GLY A 17 -9.32 -5.68 -2.21
C GLY A 17 -10.54 -4.77 -2.35
N LEU A 18 -10.49 -3.80 -3.27
CA LEU A 18 -11.62 -2.91 -3.56
C LEU A 18 -12.83 -3.69 -4.10
N ASN A 19 -12.61 -4.60 -5.06
CA ASN A 19 -13.68 -5.43 -5.63
C ASN A 19 -14.29 -6.39 -4.59
N ALA A 20 -13.54 -6.74 -3.55
CA ALA A 20 -14.03 -7.56 -2.45
C ALA A 20 -14.64 -6.75 -1.28
N GLY A 21 -14.72 -5.42 -1.39
CA GLY A 21 -15.24 -4.55 -0.32
C GLY A 21 -14.36 -4.52 0.93
N MET A 22 -13.04 -4.65 0.76
CA MET A 22 -12.04 -4.63 1.82
C MET A 22 -11.36 -3.26 1.92
N TRP A 23 -10.83 -2.93 3.10
CA TRP A 23 -9.82 -1.88 3.19
C TRP A 23 -8.58 -2.31 2.40
N THR A 24 -7.85 -1.36 1.85
CA THR A 24 -6.67 -1.63 1.02
C THR A 24 -5.48 -0.81 1.47
N ILE A 25 -4.34 -1.47 1.65
CA ILE A 25 -3.06 -0.83 1.99
C ILE A 25 -2.05 -1.23 0.92
N GLY A 26 -1.57 -0.23 0.17
CA GLY A 26 -0.50 -0.40 -0.81
C GLY A 26 0.88 -0.27 -0.16
N LEU A 27 1.81 -1.17 -0.51
CA LEU A 27 3.20 -1.11 -0.06
C LEU A 27 4.11 -0.61 -1.19
N ALA A 28 4.59 0.63 -1.09
CA ALA A 28 5.28 1.32 -2.19
C ALA A 28 6.77 0.96 -2.33
N LYS A 29 7.48 0.61 -1.25
CA LYS A 29 8.92 0.27 -1.29
C LYS A 29 9.19 -1.22 -1.36
N THR A 30 8.22 -2.07 -1.04
CA THR A 30 8.38 -3.52 -1.11
C THR A 30 7.72 -3.99 -2.39
N GLY A 31 8.39 -4.78 -3.25
CA GLY A 31 7.69 -5.51 -4.30
C GLY A 31 8.01 -5.23 -5.76
N ASN A 32 7.25 -5.92 -6.62
CA ASN A 32 7.39 -5.94 -8.08
C ASN A 32 7.15 -4.59 -8.77
N GLU A 33 6.43 -3.64 -8.16
CA GLU A 33 6.19 -2.32 -8.76
C GLU A 33 7.46 -1.46 -8.85
N MET A 34 8.44 -1.68 -7.96
CA MET A 34 9.77 -1.08 -8.09
C MET A 34 10.56 -1.71 -9.25
N GLY A 35 10.27 -2.97 -9.57
CA GLY A 35 10.89 -3.76 -10.65
C GLY A 35 12.33 -4.22 -10.37
N TYR A 36 12.76 -4.18 -9.10
CA TYR A 36 14.11 -4.52 -8.66
C TYR A 36 14.09 -5.45 -7.46
N GLN A 37 15.11 -6.30 -7.33
CA GLN A 37 15.33 -6.98 -6.05
C GLN A 37 15.89 -5.98 -5.04
N GLU A 38 15.67 -6.23 -3.75
CA GLU A 38 16.11 -5.36 -2.65
C GLU A 38 17.61 -5.00 -2.73
N LYS A 39 18.46 -5.95 -3.17
CA LYS A 39 19.89 -5.73 -3.42
C LYS A 39 20.19 -4.74 -4.55
N ASP A 40 19.33 -4.69 -5.56
CA ASP A 40 19.50 -3.82 -6.73
C ASP A 40 18.97 -2.42 -6.43
N VAL A 41 18.00 -2.30 -5.53
CA VAL A 41 17.50 -1.02 -4.99
C VAL A 41 18.63 -0.23 -4.32
N ALA A 42 19.49 -0.90 -3.54
CA ALA A 42 20.62 -0.26 -2.87
C ALA A 42 21.69 0.30 -3.84
N ALA A 43 21.69 -0.17 -5.09
CA ALA A 43 22.61 0.27 -6.14
C ALA A 43 22.02 1.36 -7.04
N LEU A 44 20.75 1.75 -6.85
CA LEU A 44 20.13 2.82 -7.64
C LEU A 44 20.69 4.18 -7.25
N GLU A 45 20.79 5.06 -8.24
CA GLU A 45 21.00 6.48 -7.97
C GLU A 45 19.83 7.03 -7.13
N PRO A 46 20.09 7.86 -6.11
CA PRO A 46 19.05 8.39 -5.22
C PRO A 46 17.87 9.02 -5.96
N ALA A 47 18.15 9.80 -7.01
CA ALA A 47 17.11 10.46 -7.81
C ALA A 47 16.20 9.46 -8.54
N VAL A 48 16.74 8.32 -8.99
CA VAL A 48 15.97 7.28 -9.67
C VAL A 48 15.10 6.52 -8.66
N TYR A 49 15.65 6.25 -7.48
CA TYR A 49 14.93 5.62 -6.38
C TYR A 49 13.74 6.48 -5.92
N ASP A 50 13.98 7.76 -5.66
CA ASP A 50 12.95 8.71 -5.23
C ASP A 50 11.84 8.87 -6.28
N TYR A 51 12.21 8.98 -7.56
CA TYR A 51 11.24 9.03 -8.66
C TYR A 51 10.36 7.78 -8.70
N LYS A 52 10.96 6.59 -8.54
CA LYS A 52 10.24 5.32 -8.60
C LYS A 52 9.27 5.14 -7.44
N ILE A 53 9.69 5.44 -6.21
CA ILE A 53 8.82 5.37 -5.03
C ILE A 53 7.66 6.34 -5.18
N LYS A 54 7.95 7.59 -5.53
CA LYS A 54 6.90 8.60 -5.74
C LYS A 54 5.88 8.11 -6.77
N ARG A 55 6.34 7.54 -7.88
CA ARG A 55 5.47 6.97 -8.90
C ARG A 55 4.65 5.78 -8.40
N ALA A 56 5.22 4.91 -7.57
CA ALA A 56 4.49 3.79 -6.96
C ALA A 56 3.37 4.30 -6.04
N TYR A 57 3.66 5.26 -5.17
CA TYR A 57 2.67 5.94 -4.32
C TYR A 57 1.53 6.55 -5.13
N GLU A 58 1.87 7.35 -6.15
CA GLU A 58 0.87 8.00 -7.01
C GLU A 58 -0.04 6.98 -7.70
N ARG A 59 0.53 5.89 -8.23
CA ARG A 59 -0.25 4.86 -8.92
C ARG A 59 -1.16 4.08 -7.98
N MET A 60 -0.70 3.71 -6.79
CA MET A 60 -1.53 3.01 -5.80
C MET A 60 -2.66 3.91 -5.28
N ALA A 61 -2.37 5.18 -5.01
CA ALA A 61 -3.38 6.15 -4.63
C ALA A 61 -4.42 6.36 -5.74
N GLN A 62 -3.99 6.49 -7.00
CA GLN A 62 -4.89 6.61 -8.15
C GLN A 62 -5.71 5.35 -8.40
N ALA A 63 -5.20 4.17 -8.04
CA ALA A 63 -5.94 2.91 -8.08
C ALA A 63 -7.00 2.80 -6.97
N GLY A 64 -7.06 3.76 -6.04
CA GLY A 64 -8.04 3.79 -4.96
C GLY A 64 -7.58 3.10 -3.67
N ALA A 65 -6.27 2.93 -3.46
CA ALA A 65 -5.77 2.43 -2.18
C ALA A 65 -6.22 3.36 -1.03
N HIS A 66 -6.79 2.79 0.04
CA HIS A 66 -7.21 3.59 1.21
C HIS A 66 -6.02 4.18 1.95
N TYR A 67 -4.92 3.43 1.97
CA TYR A 67 -3.63 3.88 2.48
C TYR A 67 -2.51 3.39 1.56
N VAL A 68 -1.41 4.14 1.51
CA VAL A 68 -0.16 3.70 0.90
C VAL A 68 0.96 3.99 1.88
N VAL A 69 1.84 3.03 2.11
CA VAL A 69 2.97 3.11 3.03
C VAL A 69 4.23 2.57 2.38
N ASP A 70 5.38 2.79 2.99
CA ASP A 70 6.63 2.33 2.42
C ASP A 70 6.73 0.80 2.51
N SER A 71 6.44 0.24 3.69
CA SER A 71 6.62 -1.18 3.93
C SER A 71 5.56 -1.78 4.85
N ILE A 72 5.64 -3.10 5.04
CA ILE A 72 4.78 -3.83 5.97
C ILE A 72 4.92 -3.35 7.43
N SER A 73 6.03 -2.67 7.77
CA SER A 73 6.31 -2.26 9.15
C SER A 73 5.34 -1.22 9.69
N GLU A 74 4.73 -0.42 8.82
CA GLU A 74 3.76 0.62 9.18
C GLU A 74 2.32 0.11 9.27
N VAL A 75 2.05 -1.08 8.74
CA VAL A 75 0.71 -1.67 8.70
C VAL A 75 0.07 -1.84 10.08
N PRO A 76 0.77 -2.30 11.14
CA PRO A 76 0.16 -2.44 12.46
C PRO A 76 -0.49 -1.15 12.97
N ALA A 77 0.14 0.02 12.79
CA ALA A 77 -0.42 1.29 13.21
C ALA A 77 -1.67 1.67 12.40
N LEU A 78 -1.69 1.35 11.09
CA LEU A 78 -2.87 1.58 10.25
C LEU A 78 -4.04 0.64 10.60
N LEU A 79 -3.77 -0.58 11.05
CA LEU A 79 -4.83 -1.47 11.54
C LEU A 79 -5.52 -0.89 12.78
N ASP A 80 -4.75 -0.26 13.69
CA ASP A 80 -5.33 0.46 14.83
C ASP A 80 -6.22 1.63 14.37
N GLU A 81 -5.78 2.39 13.38
CA GLU A 81 -6.57 3.50 12.81
C GLU A 81 -7.85 3.02 12.12
N ILE A 82 -7.77 1.97 11.30
CA ILE A 82 -8.93 1.32 10.68
C ILE A 82 -9.90 0.84 11.75
N ASN A 83 -9.42 0.24 12.83
CA ASN A 83 -10.26 -0.18 13.95
C ASN A 83 -10.99 1.00 14.62
N GLN A 84 -10.37 2.19 14.71
CA GLN A 84 -11.07 3.38 15.21
C GLN A 84 -12.12 3.88 14.23
N ARG A 85 -11.81 3.96 12.93
CA ARG A 85 -12.77 4.35 11.88
C ARG A 85 -13.97 3.41 11.84
N LEU A 86 -13.76 2.10 11.98
CA LEU A 86 -14.83 1.11 12.08
C LEU A 86 -15.74 1.34 13.29
N LYS A 87 -15.21 1.74 14.45
CA LYS A 87 -16.01 2.09 15.64
C LYS A 87 -16.86 3.35 15.41
N GLN A 88 -16.42 4.24 14.54
CA GLN A 88 -17.15 5.45 14.14
C GLN A 88 -18.18 5.17 13.02
N GLY A 89 -18.29 3.92 12.55
CA GLY A 89 -19.25 3.50 11.54
C GLY A 89 -18.74 3.61 10.10
N GLU A 90 -17.48 3.99 9.89
CA GLU A 90 -16.88 4.04 8.56
C GLU A 90 -16.74 2.63 7.95
N ARG A 91 -16.59 2.61 6.64
CA ARG A 91 -16.46 1.43 5.79
C ARG A 91 -15.42 1.70 4.70
N PRO A 92 -14.81 0.65 4.14
CA PRO A 92 -14.15 0.76 2.84
C PRO A 92 -15.11 1.37 1.80
#